data_AF-X1S2I7-F1
#
_entry.id   AF-X1S2I7-F1
#
_cell.length_a   1.000
_cell.length_b   1.000
_cell.length_c   1.000
_cell.angle_alpha   90.00
_cell.angle_beta   90.00
_cell.angle_gamma   90.00
#
_symmetry.space_group_name_H-M   'P 1'
#
loop_
_entity.id
_entity.type
_entity.pdbx_description
1 polymer ?
#
loop_
_entity_poly.entity_id
_entity_poly.type
_entity_poly.pdbx_seq_one_letter_code
_entity_poly.pdbx_strand_id
1 'polypeptide(L)' 'IVGFLAQKMNPTDAACCGCFVHGLTGDIVSKKIGKRAMIPSDLLDYLGPAFRHIE' A
#
# COMPACT_ATOMS: atom_id res chain seq x y z
N ILE A 1 -0.18 -7.60 -2.25
CA ILE A 1 -0.88 -8.85 -2.61
C ILE A 1 -0.06 -10.08 -2.19
N VAL A 2 1.13 -10.34 -2.77
CA VAL A 2 1.92 -11.55 -2.46
C VAL A 2 2.25 -11.68 -0.97
N GLY A 3 2.59 -10.58 -0.29
CA GLY A 3 2.80 -10.59 1.17
C GLY A 3 1.57 -11.02 1.98
N PHE A 4 0.36 -10.73 1.50
CA PHE A 4 -0.89 -11.20 2.12
C PHE A 4 -1.18 -12.67 1.80
N LEU A 5 -0.91 -13.11 0.56
CA LEU A 5 -0.98 -14.53 0.20
C LEU A 5 -0.01 -15.38 1.02
N ALA A 6 1.21 -14.88 1.24
CA ALA A 6 2.22 -15.54 2.08
C ALA A 6 1.76 -15.70 3.54
N GLN A 7 0.86 -14.83 4.01
CA GLN A 7 0.20 -14.92 5.31
C GLN A 7 -1.02 -15.86 5.31
N LYS A 8 -1.22 -16.65 4.25
CA LYS A 8 -2.31 -17.63 4.08
C LYS A 8 -3.71 -17.03 4.00
N MET A 9 -3.83 -15.77 3.58
CA MET A 9 -5.11 -15.12 3.34
C MET A 9 -5.79 -15.70 2.08
N ASN A 10 -7.13 -15.68 2.03
CA ASN A 10 -7.87 -16.04 0.82
C ASN A 10 -7.39 -15.18 -0.38
N PRO A 11 -7.24 -15.74 -1.59
CA PRO A 11 -6.71 -14.98 -2.73
C PRO A 11 -7.48 -13.71 -3.07
N THR A 12 -8.81 -13.74 -2.98
CA THR A 12 -9.66 -12.58 -3.25
C THR A 12 -9.44 -11.50 -2.20
N ASP A 13 -9.42 -11.86 -0.93
CA ASP A 13 -9.17 -10.93 0.17
C ASP A 13 -7.75 -10.34 0.09
N ALA A 14 -6.74 -11.16 -0.22
CA ALA A 14 -5.36 -10.71 -0.39
C ALA A 14 -5.20 -9.71 -1.54
N ALA A 15 -5.96 -9.90 -2.62
CA ALA A 15 -6.03 -8.96 -3.74
C ALA A 15 -6.70 -7.64 -3.30
N CYS A 16 -7.86 -7.71 -2.66
CA CYS A 16 -8.59 -6.56 -2.14
C CYS A 16 -7.75 -5.74 -1.14
N CYS A 17 -7.22 -6.38 -0.10
CA CYS A 17 -6.34 -5.74 0.89
C CYS A 17 -5.07 -5.18 0.23
N GLY A 18 -4.48 -5.92 -0.72
CA GLY A 18 -3.31 -5.47 -1.46
C GLY A 18 -3.55 -4.18 -2.25
N CYS A 19 -4.65 -4.11 -2.99
CA CYS A 19 -5.05 -2.92 -3.74
C CYS A 19 -5.38 -1.75 -2.81
N PHE A 20 -6.10 -2.00 -1.73
CA PHE A 20 -6.44 -0.99 -0.74
C PHE A 20 -5.20 -0.37 -0.09
N VAL A 21 -4.29 -1.20 0.45
CA VAL A 21 -3.05 -0.71 1.09
C VAL A 21 -2.14 0.00 0.07
N HIS A 22 -2.08 -0.48 -1.17
CA HIS A 22 -1.33 0.22 -2.24
C HIS A 22 -1.90 1.63 -2.50
N GLY A 23 -3.21 1.76 -2.65
CA GLY A 23 -3.89 3.05 -2.84
C GLY A 23 -3.70 3.99 -1.65
N LEU A 24 -3.88 3.48 -0.43
CA LEU A 24 -3.67 4.24 0.81
C LEU A 24 -2.22 4.76 0.91
N THR A 25 -1.24 3.92 0.58
CA THR A 25 0.18 4.31 0.56
C THR A 25 0.40 5.44 -0.46
N GLY A 26 -0.17 5.33 -1.65
CA GLY A 26 -0.14 6.38 -2.67
C GLY A 26 -0.77 7.68 -2.18
N ASP A 27 -1.93 7.63 -1.54
CA ASP A 27 -2.59 8.82 -1.00
C ASP A 27 -1.75 9.52 0.07
N ILE A 28 -1.09 8.76 0.94
CA ILE A 28 -0.16 9.31 1.95
C ILE A 28 1.04 9.99 1.29
N VAL A 29 1.72 9.34 0.36
CA VAL A 29 2.92 9.87 -0.30
C VAL A 29 2.57 11.06 -1.20
N SER A 30 1.37 11.07 -1.79
CA SER A 30 0.93 12.14 -2.69
C SER A 30 0.90 13.50 -2.02
N LYS A 31 0.71 13.54 -0.70
CA LYS A 31 0.72 14.77 0.10
C LYS A 31 2.12 15.38 0.22
N LYS A 32 3.18 14.60 -0.03
CA LYS A 32 4.58 15.04 0.06
C LYS A 32 5.20 15.36 -1.29
N ILE A 33 5.02 14.48 -2.27
CA ILE A 33 5.71 14.56 -3.58
C ILE A 33 4.78 15.10 -4.68
N GLY A 34 3.46 15.01 -4.47
CA GLY A 34 2.45 15.33 -5.47
C GLY A 34 2.12 14.14 -6.38
N LYS A 35 0.87 14.09 -6.85
CA LYS A 35 0.32 12.94 -7.60
C LYS A 35 1.00 12.66 -8.95
N ARG A 36 1.60 13.68 -9.59
CA ARG A 36 2.21 13.56 -10.93
C ARG A 36 3.70 13.24 -10.91
N ALA A 37 4.40 13.60 -9.84
CA ALA A 37 5.85 13.41 -9.73
C ALA A 37 6.22 12.10 -9.04
N MET A 38 5.28 11.48 -8.32
CA MET A 38 5.48 10.24 -7.59
C MET A 38 5.80 9.07 -8.51
N ILE A 39 6.79 8.27 -8.11
CA ILE A 39 7.17 7.02 -8.75
C ILE A 39 7.02 5.84 -7.77
N PRO A 40 6.97 4.58 -8.24
CA PRO A 40 6.73 3.43 -7.37
C PRO A 40 7.73 3.27 -6.22
N SER A 41 9.01 3.63 -6.42
CA SER A 41 10.04 3.55 -5.37
C SER A 41 9.77 4.50 -4.20
N ASP A 42 9.04 5.60 -4.43
CA ASP A 42 8.71 6.55 -3.37
C ASP A 42 7.76 5.96 -2.32
N LEU A 43 7.08 4.85 -2.63
CA LEU A 43 6.13 4.19 -1.73
C LEU A 43 6.79 3.19 -0.77
N LEU A 44 8.02 2.75 -1.03
CA LEU A 44 8.64 1.63 -0.31
C LEU A 44 8.74 1.90 1.20
N ASP A 45 9.18 3.10 1.58
CA ASP A 45 9.30 3.51 2.98
C ASP A 45 7.95 3.85 3.64
N TYR A 46 6.87 3.88 2.87
CA TYR A 46 5.54 4.31 3.31
C TYR A 46 4.54 3.17 3.52
N LEU A 47 4.92 1.93 3.18
CA LEU A 47 4.06 0.77 3.41
C LEU A 47 3.82 0.54 4.91
N GLY A 48 4.85 0.65 5.75
CA GLY A 48 4.72 0.56 7.22
C GLY A 48 3.84 1.65 7.84
N PRO A 49 4.05 2.95 7.51
CA PRO A 49 3.12 4.01 7.85
C PRO A 49 1.67 3.78 7.41
N ALA A 50 1.45 3.21 6.22
CA ALA A 50 0.10 2.90 5.75
C ALA A 50 -0.60 1.84 6.63
N PHE A 51 0.12 0.79 7.04
CA PHE A 51 -0.41 -0.20 8.00
C PHE A 51 -0.75 0.43 9.36
N ARG A 52 0.12 1.27 9.92
CA ARG A 52 -0.15 1.99 11.19
C ARG A 52 -1.35 2.94 11.13
N HIS A 53 -1.86 3.27 9.94
CA HIS A 53 -3.05 4.10 9.81
C HIS A 53 -4.35 3.30 9.96
N ILE A 54 -4.29 1.97 9.84
CA ILE A 54 -5.46 1.08 9.79
C ILE A 54 -5.43 -0.03 10.85
N GLU A 55 -4.34 -0.14 11.61
CA GLU A 55 -4.12 -1.05 12.76
C GLU A 55 -3.87 -0.23 14.03
#